data_AF-A0A1D2VMT7-F1
#
_entry.id   AF-A0A1D2VMT7-F1
#
_cell.length_a   1.000
_cell.length_b   1.000
_cell.length_c   1.000
_cell.angle_alpha   90.00
_cell.angle_beta   90.00
_cell.angle_gamma   90.00
#
_symmetry.space_group_name_H-M   'P 1'
#
loop_
_entity.id
_entity.type
_entity.pdbx_description
1 polymer ?
#
loop_
_entity_poly.entity_id
_entity_poly.type
_entity_poly.pdbx_seq_one_letter_code
_entity_poly.pdbx_strand_id
1 'polypeptide(L)'
;LENSLNSALILRNISQDIESAQILSKNTSLINGCLNLLNNKILLNSLSINNVFNSIFELFVYTLDIIESISSFLCPAPHNDPLFLKLLSLLSSTNDTYFIIIILRSLSRLMVRSNNSKLFAADNITSAILDQIISYLLINTDHNLILTCLDFLYQYILPGGIRINNLLKSNFRFVTLSKILPMLLNYYPKNNKIFTNTFNSLKPFQSTSLKLVQRVNESVPEVAQELPLDLSAKINQLNEPERASQWLKCCFSANPDGEVTQISLWKSYEKEFFPVFQETSKKLLQAVDFIKNVANAFPNSAAMVIPTEKSKRFIIKGIQPR
;
A
#
# COMPACT_ATOMS: atom_id res chain seq x y z
N LEU A 1 18.57 -20.44 -49.05
CA LEU A 1 18.01 -19.50 -48.05
C LEU A 1 18.01 -20.13 -46.66
N GLU A 2 17.58 -21.39 -46.52
CA GLU A 2 17.76 -22.16 -45.28
C GLU A 2 19.22 -22.30 -44.87
N ASN A 3 20.12 -22.66 -45.80
CA ASN A 3 21.56 -22.75 -45.49
C ASN A 3 22.14 -21.43 -44.97
N SER A 4 21.74 -20.30 -45.55
CA SER A 4 22.19 -18.97 -45.09
C SER A 4 21.64 -18.62 -43.70
N LEU A 5 20.40 -19.00 -43.41
CA LEU A 5 19.81 -18.83 -42.08
C LEU A 5 20.54 -19.69 -41.03
N ASN A 6 20.78 -20.96 -41.34
CA ASN A 6 21.53 -21.85 -40.46
C ASN A 6 22.95 -21.33 -40.21
N SER A 7 23.64 -20.86 -41.25
CA SER A 7 24.96 -20.25 -41.08
C SER A 7 24.91 -18.97 -40.23
N ALA A 8 23.91 -18.12 -40.41
CA ALA A 8 23.73 -16.91 -39.61
C ALA A 8 23.42 -17.23 -38.14
N LEU A 9 22.58 -18.23 -37.88
CA LEU A 9 22.29 -18.71 -36.53
C LEU A 9 23.53 -19.30 -35.85
N ILE A 10 24.34 -20.08 -36.58
CA ILE A 10 25.62 -20.60 -36.08
C ILE A 10 26.55 -19.43 -35.72
N LEU A 11 26.71 -18.45 -36.61
CA LEU A 11 27.53 -17.26 -36.34
C LEU A 11 27.01 -16.46 -35.14
N ARG A 12 25.69 -16.31 -35.02
CA ARG A 12 25.05 -15.66 -33.88
C ARG A 12 25.37 -16.37 -32.58
N ASN A 13 25.25 -17.68 -32.52
CA ASN A 13 25.54 -18.45 -31.30
C ASN A 13 27.04 -18.44 -30.97
N ILE A 14 27.91 -18.55 -31.98
CA ILE A 14 29.36 -18.42 -31.80
C ILE A 14 29.71 -17.03 -31.25
N SER A 15 29.05 -15.97 -31.73
CA SER A 15 29.31 -14.60 -31.28
C SER A 15 28.96 -14.35 -29.80
N GLN A 16 28.22 -15.24 -29.13
CA GLN A 16 27.92 -15.10 -27.70
C GLN A 16 29.13 -15.44 -26.82
N ASP A 17 30.08 -16.21 -27.34
CA ASP A 17 31.34 -16.46 -26.68
C ASP A 17 32.29 -15.26 -26.87
N ILE A 18 33.00 -14.87 -25.80
CA ILE A 18 33.79 -13.64 -25.75
C ILE A 18 35.00 -13.73 -26.68
N GLU A 19 35.70 -14.86 -26.72
CA GLU A 19 36.88 -15.07 -27.56
C GLU A 19 36.48 -15.07 -29.04
N SER A 20 35.39 -15.77 -29.34
CA SER A 20 34.81 -15.84 -30.67
C SER A 20 34.35 -14.48 -31.18
N ALA A 21 33.64 -13.70 -30.36
CA ALA A 21 33.23 -12.34 -30.68
C ALA A 21 34.42 -11.43 -31.01
N GLN A 22 35.53 -11.58 -30.27
CA GLN A 22 36.76 -10.83 -30.54
C GLN A 22 37.33 -11.18 -31.92
N ILE A 23 37.34 -12.46 -32.31
CA ILE A 23 37.81 -12.89 -33.64
C ILE A 23 36.88 -12.35 -34.73
N LEU A 24 35.56 -12.47 -34.55
CA LEU A 24 34.56 -12.00 -35.52
C LEU A 24 34.64 -10.49 -35.72
N SER A 25 34.89 -9.72 -34.67
CA SER A 25 35.02 -8.25 -34.75
C SER A 25 36.19 -7.78 -35.63
N LYS A 26 37.20 -8.61 -35.85
CA LYS A 26 38.33 -8.32 -36.75
C LYS A 26 38.01 -8.59 -38.22
N ASN A 27 36.91 -9.31 -38.50
CA ASN A 27 36.55 -9.70 -39.85
C ASN A 27 35.70 -8.61 -40.53
N THR A 28 36.34 -7.80 -41.36
CA THR A 28 35.69 -6.71 -42.11
C THR A 28 34.59 -7.20 -43.05
N SER A 29 34.72 -8.40 -43.61
CA SER A 29 33.71 -8.97 -44.51
C SER A 29 32.41 -9.28 -43.77
N LEU A 30 32.50 -9.74 -42.52
CA LEU A 30 31.33 -9.96 -41.67
C LEU A 30 30.63 -8.65 -41.33
N ILE A 31 31.40 -7.63 -40.91
CA ILE A 31 30.85 -6.31 -40.58
C ILE A 31 30.15 -5.69 -41.81
N ASN A 32 30.78 -5.76 -42.99
CA ASN A 32 30.19 -5.29 -44.24
C ASN A 32 28.94 -6.09 -44.62
N GLY A 33 28.93 -7.41 -44.38
CA GLY A 33 27.76 -8.27 -44.56
C GLY A 33 26.59 -7.84 -43.66
N CYS A 34 26.86 -7.62 -42.37
CA CYS A 34 25.88 -7.12 -41.41
C CYS A 34 25.33 -5.74 -41.83
N LEU A 35 26.21 -4.82 -42.25
CA LEU A 35 25.81 -3.50 -42.74
C LEU A 35 24.90 -3.59 -43.97
N ASN A 36 25.23 -4.45 -44.93
CA ASN A 36 24.41 -4.66 -46.12
C ASN A 36 23.02 -5.22 -45.76
N LEU A 37 22.96 -6.14 -44.80
CA LEU A 37 21.70 -6.69 -44.31
C LEU A 37 20.85 -5.63 -43.59
N LEU A 38 21.44 -4.80 -42.74
CA LEU A 38 20.73 -3.69 -42.10
C LEU A 38 20.23 -2.64 -43.12
N ASN A 39 20.97 -2.44 -44.22
CA ASN A 39 20.61 -1.48 -45.27
C ASN A 39 19.43 -1.93 -46.16
N ASN A 40 19.00 -3.19 -46.05
CA ASN A 40 17.86 -3.68 -46.81
C ASN A 40 16.55 -3.01 -46.35
N LYS A 41 16.02 -2.12 -47.21
CA LYS A 41 14.79 -1.35 -46.98
C LYS A 41 13.52 -2.21 -46.82
N ILE A 42 13.56 -3.46 -47.29
CA ILE A 42 12.43 -4.40 -47.25
C ILE A 42 12.00 -4.70 -45.80
N LEU A 43 12.94 -4.67 -44.85
CA LEU A 43 12.69 -4.97 -43.44
C LEU A 43 11.85 -3.90 -42.70
N LEU A 44 11.72 -2.70 -43.26
CA LEU A 44 11.00 -1.58 -42.65
C LEU A 44 9.55 -1.44 -43.14
N ASN A 45 9.18 -2.11 -44.24
CA ASN A 45 7.83 -2.03 -44.84
C ASN A 45 7.12 -3.38 -44.78
N SER A 46 6.24 -3.52 -43.81
CA SER A 46 5.49 -4.72 -43.42
C SER A 46 4.33 -5.11 -44.34
N LEU A 47 4.43 -4.92 -45.66
CA LEU A 47 3.28 -5.07 -46.55
C LEU A 47 3.20 -6.41 -47.31
N SER A 48 4.20 -7.29 -47.19
CA SER A 48 4.17 -8.60 -47.85
C SER A 48 4.55 -9.73 -46.89
N ILE A 49 3.54 -10.40 -46.33
CA ILE A 49 3.70 -11.62 -45.53
C ILE A 49 3.96 -12.78 -46.51
N ASN A 50 5.22 -12.93 -46.93
CA ASN A 50 5.70 -14.08 -47.70
C ASN A 50 6.72 -14.85 -46.86
N ASN A 51 6.87 -16.16 -47.10
CA ASN A 51 7.89 -16.97 -46.40
C ASN A 51 9.30 -16.38 -46.49
N VAL A 52 9.62 -15.75 -47.64
CA VAL A 52 10.89 -15.05 -47.84
C VAL A 52 11.06 -13.85 -46.90
N PHE A 53 9.98 -13.12 -46.61
CA PHE A 53 10.00 -12.00 -45.67
C PHE A 53 10.33 -12.48 -44.26
N ASN A 54 9.68 -13.56 -43.80
CA ASN A 54 9.94 -14.13 -42.47
C ASN A 54 11.40 -14.56 -42.33
N SER A 55 11.96 -15.21 -43.35
CA SER A 55 13.37 -15.60 -43.34
C SER A 55 14.33 -14.41 -43.37
N ILE A 56 14.02 -13.34 -44.10
CA ILE A 56 14.85 -12.11 -44.10
C ILE A 56 14.76 -11.42 -42.74
N PHE A 57 13.57 -11.42 -42.12
CA PHE A 57 13.36 -10.88 -40.78
C PHE A 57 14.15 -11.65 -39.72
N GLU A 58 14.12 -12.98 -39.78
CA GLU A 58 14.92 -13.83 -38.90
C GLU A 58 16.43 -13.56 -39.07
N LEU A 59 16.90 -13.43 -40.31
CA LEU A 59 18.28 -13.07 -40.61
C LEU A 59 18.64 -11.68 -40.04
N PHE A 60 17.72 -10.73 -40.06
CA PHE A 60 17.90 -9.41 -39.46
C PHE A 60 18.02 -9.47 -37.94
N VAL A 61 17.18 -10.26 -37.27
CA VAL A 61 17.27 -10.52 -35.83
C VAL A 61 18.64 -11.08 -35.48
N TYR A 62 19.10 -12.12 -36.19
CA TYR A 62 20.44 -12.69 -35.96
C TYR A 62 21.57 -11.68 -36.21
N THR A 63 21.41 -10.82 -37.21
CA THR A 63 22.39 -9.77 -37.52
C THR A 63 22.51 -8.76 -36.37
N LEU A 64 21.40 -8.33 -35.79
CA LEU A 64 21.41 -7.41 -34.65
C LEU A 64 22.04 -8.05 -33.41
N ASP A 65 21.73 -9.32 -33.13
CA ASP A 65 22.35 -10.07 -32.02
C ASP A 65 23.88 -10.17 -32.19
N ILE A 66 24.36 -10.46 -33.40
CA ILE A 66 25.80 -10.49 -33.72
C ILE A 66 26.42 -9.11 -33.53
N ILE A 67 25.75 -8.05 -33.98
CA ILE A 67 26.25 -6.68 -33.79
C ILE A 67 26.34 -6.35 -32.30
N GLU A 68 25.34 -6.72 -31.52
CA GLU A 68 25.33 -6.48 -30.08
C GLU A 68 26.54 -7.13 -29.41
N SER A 69 26.84 -8.40 -29.74
CA SER A 69 27.94 -9.13 -29.13
C SER A 69 29.31 -8.59 -29.51
N ILE A 70 29.52 -8.23 -30.78
CA ILE A 70 30.82 -7.72 -31.25
C ILE A 70 31.03 -6.23 -30.94
N SER A 71 29.98 -5.46 -30.64
CA SER A 71 30.04 -3.99 -30.45
C SER A 71 31.06 -3.54 -29.39
N SER A 72 31.27 -4.33 -28.34
CA SER A 72 32.27 -4.06 -27.30
C SER A 72 33.71 -3.99 -27.84
N PHE A 73 33.99 -4.74 -28.91
CA PHE A 73 35.32 -4.79 -29.55
C PHE A 73 35.48 -3.77 -30.67
N LEU A 74 34.39 -3.16 -31.13
CA LEU A 74 34.38 -2.10 -32.14
C LEU A 74 34.50 -0.70 -31.54
N CYS A 75 34.59 -0.58 -30.21
CA CYS A 75 34.72 0.71 -29.52
C CYS A 75 36.17 1.25 -29.54
N PRO A 76 36.37 2.59 -29.54
CA PRO A 76 35.37 3.63 -29.75
C PRO A 76 35.03 3.82 -31.23
N ALA A 77 33.75 3.96 -31.56
CA ALA A 77 33.31 4.17 -32.92
C ALA A 77 33.77 5.54 -33.49
N PRO A 78 34.39 5.58 -34.70
CA PRO A 78 34.81 6.83 -35.34
C PRO A 78 33.61 7.71 -35.70
N HIS A 79 33.84 9.01 -35.93
CA HIS A 79 32.76 9.96 -36.22
C HIS A 79 31.83 9.52 -37.35
N ASN A 80 32.35 9.07 -38.49
CA ASN A 80 31.53 8.65 -39.63
C ASN A 80 31.34 7.12 -39.69
N ASP A 81 31.22 6.47 -38.54
CA ASP A 81 31.02 5.02 -38.49
C ASP A 81 29.67 4.63 -39.13
N PRO A 82 29.67 3.82 -40.21
CA PRO A 82 28.45 3.49 -40.95
C PRO A 82 27.50 2.61 -40.13
N LEU A 83 28.02 1.78 -39.23
CA LEU A 83 27.23 0.89 -38.38
C LEU A 83 26.48 1.73 -37.34
N PHE A 84 27.16 2.67 -36.70
CA PHE A 84 26.57 3.57 -35.73
C PHE A 84 25.46 4.43 -36.34
N LEU A 85 25.73 5.06 -37.50
CA LEU A 85 24.72 5.86 -38.21
C LEU A 85 23.51 5.02 -38.62
N LYS A 86 23.74 3.78 -39.05
CA LYS A 86 22.65 2.89 -39.43
C LYS A 86 21.81 2.48 -38.23
N LEU A 87 22.43 2.13 -37.10
CA LEU A 87 21.75 1.83 -35.84
C LEU A 87 20.91 3.01 -35.35
N LEU A 88 21.40 4.24 -35.45
CA LEU A 88 20.62 5.45 -35.13
C LEU A 88 19.38 5.56 -36.04
N SER A 89 19.53 5.35 -37.35
CA SER A 89 18.39 5.40 -38.26
C SER A 89 17.34 4.32 -37.98
N LEU A 90 17.79 3.12 -37.56
CA LEU A 90 16.90 2.04 -37.16
C LEU A 90 16.14 2.40 -35.90
N LEU A 91 16.83 2.92 -34.88
CA LEU A 91 16.20 3.36 -33.62
C LEU A 91 15.05 4.34 -33.85
N SER A 92 15.20 5.29 -34.80
CA SER A 92 14.14 6.25 -35.13
C SER A 92 12.96 5.64 -35.90
N SER A 93 13.11 4.44 -36.48
CA SER A 93 12.09 3.79 -37.31
C SER A 93 11.37 2.63 -36.60
N THR A 94 12.00 2.01 -35.60
CA THR A 94 11.49 0.80 -34.94
C THR A 94 10.58 1.14 -33.77
N ASN A 95 9.46 0.40 -33.65
CA ASN A 95 8.56 0.45 -32.49
C ASN A 95 8.69 -0.78 -31.59
N ASP A 96 9.46 -1.79 -32.00
CA ASP A 96 9.63 -3.04 -31.27
C ASP A 96 10.62 -2.84 -30.11
N THR A 97 10.19 -3.20 -28.89
CA THR A 97 10.99 -3.05 -27.67
C THR A 97 12.25 -3.91 -27.71
N TYR A 98 12.21 -5.09 -28.33
CA TYR A 98 13.37 -5.96 -28.49
C TYR A 98 14.47 -5.27 -29.30
N PHE A 99 14.11 -4.72 -30.46
CA PHE A 99 15.05 -3.99 -31.31
C PHE A 99 15.57 -2.73 -30.65
N ILE A 100 14.70 -1.96 -30.00
CA ILE A 100 15.12 -0.75 -29.26
C ILE A 100 16.19 -1.11 -28.22
N ILE A 101 15.98 -2.16 -27.42
CA ILE A 101 16.91 -2.58 -26.38
C ILE A 101 18.26 -3.00 -26.98
N ILE A 102 18.27 -3.84 -28.02
CA ILE A 102 19.51 -4.32 -28.65
C ILE A 102 20.28 -3.19 -29.31
N ILE A 103 19.57 -2.29 -30.02
CA ILE A 103 20.19 -1.12 -30.66
C ILE A 103 20.81 -0.21 -29.60
N LEU A 104 20.09 0.10 -28.52
CA LEU A 104 20.61 0.95 -27.44
C LEU A 104 21.82 0.31 -26.72
N ARG A 105 21.81 -1.00 -26.47
CA ARG A 105 22.97 -1.73 -25.91
C ARG A 105 24.17 -1.66 -26.83
N SER A 106 23.97 -1.90 -28.12
CA SER A 106 25.02 -1.83 -29.14
C SER A 106 25.62 -0.43 -29.24
N LEU A 107 24.78 0.60 -29.31
CA LEU A 107 25.21 2.00 -29.34
C LEU A 107 25.99 2.37 -28.06
N SER A 108 25.52 1.94 -26.89
CA SER A 108 26.21 2.17 -25.61
C SER A 108 27.62 1.60 -25.64
N ARG A 109 27.77 0.33 -26.05
CA ARG A 109 29.08 -0.34 -26.16
C ARG A 109 30.00 0.35 -27.17
N LEU A 110 29.48 0.79 -28.32
CA LEU A 110 30.26 1.53 -29.33
C LEU A 110 30.79 2.89 -28.83
N MET A 111 30.12 3.51 -27.87
CA MET A 111 30.52 4.79 -27.27
C MET A 111 31.56 4.66 -26.15
N VAL A 112 31.87 3.44 -25.71
CA VAL A 112 32.87 3.19 -24.66
C VAL A 112 34.22 3.78 -25.07
N ARG A 113 34.90 4.44 -24.13
CA ARG A 113 36.18 5.16 -24.33
C ARG A 113 36.10 6.36 -25.30
N SER A 114 34.91 6.82 -25.69
CA SER A 114 34.78 8.13 -26.33
C SER A 114 35.14 9.25 -25.35
N ASN A 115 35.76 10.32 -25.83
CA ASN A 115 36.17 11.46 -25.01
C ASN A 115 35.92 12.78 -25.76
N ASN A 116 36.18 13.91 -25.11
CA ASN A 116 35.98 15.24 -25.70
C ASN A 116 37.19 15.77 -26.50
N SER A 117 38.25 14.97 -26.72
CA SER A 117 39.45 15.45 -27.42
C SER A 117 39.32 15.44 -28.93
N LYS A 118 38.42 14.61 -29.48
CA LYS A 118 38.12 14.52 -30.91
C LYS A 118 36.65 14.17 -31.11
N LEU A 119 36.20 14.30 -32.36
CA LEU A 119 34.85 13.92 -32.76
C LEU A 119 34.71 12.39 -32.84
N PHE A 120 33.64 11.85 -32.25
CA PHE A 120 33.27 10.44 -32.26
C PHE A 120 31.84 10.25 -32.78
N ALA A 121 31.45 8.99 -33.02
CA ALA A 121 30.13 8.66 -33.53
C ALA A 121 28.98 9.23 -32.67
N ALA A 122 29.20 9.30 -31.34
CA ALA A 122 28.25 9.86 -30.38
C ALA A 122 27.87 11.33 -30.64
N ASP A 123 28.71 12.09 -31.35
CA ASP A 123 28.43 13.49 -31.67
C ASP A 123 27.38 13.62 -32.80
N ASN A 124 27.09 12.53 -33.53
CA ASN A 124 25.99 12.46 -34.50
C ASN A 124 24.62 12.23 -33.86
N ILE A 125 24.54 12.00 -32.56
CA ILE A 125 23.27 11.79 -31.87
C ILE A 125 22.49 13.11 -31.88
N THR A 126 21.38 13.13 -32.62
CA THR A 126 20.52 14.31 -32.74
C THR A 126 19.67 14.52 -31.49
N SER A 127 19.17 15.74 -31.31
CA SER A 127 18.25 16.05 -30.20
C SER A 127 16.98 15.21 -30.24
N ALA A 128 16.46 14.91 -31.44
CA ALA A 128 15.27 14.09 -31.61
C ALA A 128 15.45 12.67 -31.06
N ILE A 129 16.62 12.05 -31.28
CA ILE A 129 16.93 10.72 -30.75
C ILE A 129 17.04 10.77 -29.21
N LEU A 130 17.65 11.82 -28.64
CA LEU A 130 17.72 11.98 -27.19
C LEU A 130 16.33 12.21 -26.57
N ASP A 131 15.45 12.97 -27.22
CA ASP A 131 14.07 13.16 -26.79
C ASP A 131 13.28 11.83 -26.86
N GLN A 132 13.51 11.02 -27.90
CA GLN A 132 12.93 9.68 -28.05
C GLN A 132 13.39 8.73 -26.91
N ILE A 133 14.69 8.69 -26.62
CA ILE A 133 15.25 7.84 -25.55
C ILE A 133 14.71 8.24 -24.17
N ILE A 134 14.59 9.55 -23.91
CA ILE A 134 14.00 10.03 -22.65
C ILE A 134 12.50 9.72 -22.58
N SER A 135 11.81 9.69 -23.72
CA SER A 135 10.40 9.27 -23.76
C SER A 135 10.24 7.81 -23.36
N TYR A 136 11.20 6.93 -23.66
CA TYR A 136 11.18 5.53 -23.19
C TYR A 136 11.28 5.39 -21.68
N LEU A 137 11.94 6.32 -20.98
CA LEU A 137 11.99 6.32 -19.51
C LEU A 137 10.63 6.56 -18.86
N LEU A 138 9.66 7.16 -19.57
CA LEU A 138 8.30 7.37 -19.08
C LEU A 138 7.48 6.06 -19.02
N ILE A 139 7.94 5.02 -19.71
CA ILE A 139 7.26 3.72 -19.78
C ILE A 139 7.60 2.92 -18.52
N ASN A 140 6.86 3.18 -17.43
CA ASN A 140 7.10 2.58 -16.11
C ASN A 140 6.85 1.05 -16.01
N THR A 141 6.38 0.43 -17.09
CA THR A 141 6.02 -1.00 -17.13
C THR A 141 7.19 -1.91 -17.47
N ASP A 142 8.16 -1.44 -18.25
CA ASP A 142 9.27 -2.26 -18.75
C ASP A 142 10.60 -1.89 -18.11
N HIS A 143 10.98 -2.64 -17.08
CA HIS A 143 12.24 -2.45 -16.36
C HIS A 143 13.48 -2.57 -17.24
N ASN A 144 13.46 -3.50 -18.21
CA ASN A 144 14.61 -3.78 -19.05
C ASN A 144 14.87 -2.62 -20.00
N LEU A 145 13.79 -2.03 -20.53
CA LEU A 145 13.87 -0.83 -21.35
C LEU A 145 14.40 0.36 -20.54
N ILE A 146 13.88 0.58 -19.33
CA ILE A 146 14.34 1.68 -18.46
C ILE A 146 15.83 1.54 -18.14
N LEU A 147 16.27 0.36 -17.70
CA LEU A 147 17.69 0.09 -17.40
C LEU A 147 18.57 0.35 -18.62
N THR A 148 18.16 -0.15 -19.79
CA THR A 148 18.91 0.02 -21.03
C THR A 148 18.99 1.50 -21.44
N CYS A 149 17.92 2.27 -21.25
CA CYS A 149 17.92 3.71 -21.51
C CYS A 149 18.84 4.46 -20.53
N LEU A 150 18.82 4.09 -19.25
CA LEU A 150 19.70 4.68 -18.24
C LEU A 150 21.18 4.35 -18.51
N ASP A 151 21.49 3.10 -18.88
CA ASP A 151 22.85 2.68 -19.25
C ASP A 151 23.36 3.47 -20.47
N PHE A 152 22.51 3.64 -21.48
CA PHE A 152 22.83 4.47 -22.64
C PHE A 152 23.09 5.92 -22.25
N LEU A 153 22.20 6.52 -21.46
CA LEU A 153 22.34 7.91 -21.03
C LEU A 153 23.59 8.10 -20.17
N TYR A 154 23.87 7.17 -19.27
CA TYR A 154 25.08 7.15 -18.45
C TYR A 154 26.33 7.11 -19.34
N GLN A 155 26.36 6.20 -20.31
CA GLN A 155 27.49 6.08 -21.23
C GLN A 155 27.64 7.30 -22.16
N TYR A 156 26.54 7.94 -22.55
CA TYR A 156 26.55 9.17 -23.34
C TYR A 156 27.14 10.33 -22.55
N ILE A 157 26.75 10.53 -21.29
CA ILE A 157 27.22 11.67 -20.47
C ILE A 157 28.59 11.46 -19.83
N LEU A 158 29.11 10.23 -19.81
CA LEU A 158 30.36 9.87 -19.12
C LEU A 158 31.56 10.80 -19.46
N PRO A 159 31.79 11.24 -20.71
CA PRO A 159 32.88 12.18 -21.02
C PRO A 159 32.72 13.58 -20.41
N GLY A 160 31.53 13.91 -19.92
CA GLY A 160 31.21 15.21 -19.31
C GLY A 160 31.15 16.37 -20.29
N GLY A 161 31.03 17.58 -19.75
CA GLY A 161 31.10 18.83 -20.51
C GLY A 161 29.98 19.00 -21.54
N ILE A 162 30.35 18.98 -22.82
CA ILE A 162 29.48 19.30 -23.96
C ILE A 162 28.28 18.34 -24.03
N ARG A 163 28.46 17.05 -23.74
CA ARG A 163 27.38 16.05 -23.82
C ARG A 163 26.31 16.23 -22.74
N ILE A 164 26.70 16.63 -21.53
CA ILE A 164 25.76 16.96 -20.46
C ILE A 164 24.94 18.20 -20.87
N ASN A 165 25.62 19.23 -21.38
CA ASN A 165 24.93 20.44 -21.85
C ASN A 165 23.98 20.13 -23.00
N ASN A 166 24.41 19.30 -23.97
CA ASN A 166 23.56 18.86 -25.08
C ASN A 166 22.36 18.03 -24.59
N LEU A 167 22.53 17.19 -23.56
CA LEU A 167 21.45 16.41 -22.95
C LEU A 167 20.40 17.32 -22.29
N LEU A 168 20.85 18.31 -21.51
CA LEU A 168 20.00 19.18 -20.71
C LEU A 168 19.48 20.42 -21.45
N LYS A 169 19.98 20.68 -22.67
CA LYS A 169 19.57 21.84 -23.50
C LYS A 169 18.07 21.86 -23.81
N SER A 170 17.42 20.70 -23.94
CA SER A 170 15.97 20.62 -24.18
C SER A 170 15.20 20.72 -22.86
N ASN A 171 14.26 21.65 -22.80
CA ASN A 171 13.38 21.81 -21.63
C ASN A 171 12.59 20.53 -21.33
N PHE A 172 12.13 19.82 -22.37
CA PHE A 172 11.45 18.53 -22.21
C PHE A 172 12.32 17.52 -21.48
N ARG A 173 13.59 17.37 -21.91
CA ARG A 173 14.54 16.42 -21.33
C ARG A 173 14.86 16.75 -19.88
N PHE A 174 15.12 18.03 -19.60
CA PHE A 174 15.40 18.51 -18.26
C PHE A 174 14.24 18.23 -17.28
N VAL A 175 13.03 18.65 -17.63
CA VAL A 175 11.84 18.45 -16.78
C VAL A 175 11.55 16.97 -16.59
N THR A 176 11.65 16.18 -17.65
CA THR A 176 11.38 14.74 -17.60
C THR A 176 12.37 14.01 -16.70
N LEU A 177 13.68 14.23 -16.88
CA LEU A 177 14.70 13.64 -16.02
C LEU A 177 14.56 14.10 -14.56
N SER A 178 14.25 15.38 -14.31
CA SER A 178 14.05 15.88 -12.93
C SER A 178 12.88 15.22 -12.20
N LYS A 179 11.88 14.71 -12.92
CA LYS A 179 10.71 14.03 -12.34
C LYS A 179 10.91 12.52 -12.26
N ILE A 180 11.43 11.92 -13.32
CA ILE A 180 11.61 10.47 -13.42
C ILE A 180 12.73 9.98 -12.52
N LEU A 181 13.90 10.65 -12.49
CA LEU A 181 15.05 10.13 -11.73
C LEU A 181 14.73 9.98 -10.23
N PRO A 182 14.12 10.97 -9.52
CA PRO A 182 13.70 10.78 -8.14
C PRO A 182 12.65 9.68 -7.97
N MET A 183 11.73 9.54 -8.92
CA MET A 183 10.74 8.47 -8.92
C MET A 183 11.42 7.08 -9.06
N LEU A 184 12.43 6.97 -9.91
CA LEU A 184 13.20 5.73 -10.10
C LEU A 184 14.04 5.36 -8.87
N LEU A 185 14.50 6.33 -8.07
CA LEU A 185 15.14 6.05 -6.78
C LEU A 185 14.17 5.39 -5.78
N ASN A 186 12.89 5.75 -5.85
CA ASN A 186 11.83 5.14 -5.03
C ASN A 186 11.26 3.85 -5.64
N TYR A 187 11.78 3.42 -6.78
CA TYR A 187 11.32 2.23 -7.50
C TYR A 187 11.73 0.91 -6.84
N TYR A 188 12.13 0.95 -5.57
CA TYR A 188 12.39 -0.25 -4.78
C TYR A 188 11.21 -1.22 -4.88
N PRO A 189 11.45 -2.52 -5.12
CA PRO A 189 10.38 -3.50 -5.18
C PRO A 189 9.60 -3.43 -3.86
N LYS A 190 8.28 -3.51 -3.96
CA LYS A 190 7.29 -3.56 -2.85
C LYS A 190 7.58 -4.62 -1.78
N ASN A 191 8.67 -5.37 -1.90
CA ASN A 191 9.13 -6.44 -1.02
C ASN A 191 9.92 -5.94 0.20
N ASN A 192 10.42 -4.70 0.21
CA ASN A 192 10.96 -4.11 1.44
C ASN A 192 9.81 -3.53 2.27
N LYS A 193 9.25 -4.38 3.15
CA LYS A 193 8.29 -4.05 4.21
C LYS A 193 8.72 -2.89 5.14
N ILE A 194 9.90 -2.31 4.94
CA ILE A 194 10.50 -1.28 5.81
C ILE A 194 9.83 0.08 5.58
N PHE A 195 9.45 0.44 4.35
CA PHE A 195 8.82 1.74 4.05
C PHE A 195 7.31 1.65 3.78
N THR A 196 6.79 0.49 3.38
CA THR A 196 5.34 0.31 3.22
C THR A 196 4.65 0.08 4.55
N ASN A 197 5.32 -0.49 5.56
CA ASN A 197 4.72 -0.62 6.88
C ASN A 197 4.60 0.73 7.61
N THR A 198 5.39 1.76 7.31
CA THR A 198 5.24 3.04 8.03
C THR A 198 4.01 3.83 7.56
N PHE A 199 3.61 3.72 6.28
CA PHE A 199 2.40 4.37 5.76
C PHE A 199 1.17 3.48 5.68
N ASN A 200 1.29 2.15 5.54
CA ASN A 200 0.14 1.24 5.55
C ASN A 200 -0.21 0.70 6.95
N SER A 201 0.69 0.81 7.95
CA SER A 201 0.32 0.52 9.36
C SER A 201 -0.39 1.71 10.02
N LEU A 202 -0.25 2.91 9.46
CA LEU A 202 -1.26 3.94 9.61
C LEU A 202 -2.49 3.42 8.85
N LYS A 203 -3.41 2.75 9.57
CA LYS A 203 -4.75 2.48 9.03
C LYS A 203 -5.21 3.75 8.30
N PRO A 204 -5.71 3.65 7.06
CA PRO A 204 -6.18 4.84 6.36
C PRO A 204 -7.21 5.52 7.26
N PHE A 205 -6.88 6.73 7.75
CA PHE A 205 -7.78 7.59 8.50
C PHE A 205 -9.07 7.90 7.71
N GLN A 206 -9.16 7.47 6.45
CA GLN A 206 -10.26 7.69 5.54
C GLN A 206 -11.38 6.62 5.60
N SER A 207 -11.21 5.48 6.29
CA SER A 207 -12.27 4.46 6.35
C SER A 207 -12.81 4.12 7.75
N THR A 208 -12.28 4.72 8.81
CA THR A 208 -12.92 4.63 10.13
C THR A 208 -14.01 5.69 10.20
N SER A 209 -15.26 5.30 9.92
CA SER A 209 -16.41 6.11 10.31
C SER A 209 -16.27 6.44 11.80
N LEU A 210 -16.10 7.72 12.15
CA LEU A 210 -16.08 8.18 13.53
C LEU A 210 -17.43 7.82 14.17
N LYS A 211 -17.48 6.73 14.93
CA LYS A 211 -18.67 6.33 15.69
C LYS A 211 -18.55 6.94 17.08
N LEU A 212 -19.60 7.62 17.52
CA LEU A 212 -19.73 8.03 18.92
C LEU A 212 -19.72 6.77 19.80
N VAL A 213 -18.94 6.79 20.87
CA VAL A 213 -18.96 5.71 21.87
C VAL A 213 -20.36 5.65 22.46
N GLN A 214 -21.03 4.52 22.28
CA GLN A 214 -22.36 4.30 22.82
C GLN A 214 -22.26 4.33 24.35
N ARG A 215 -23.02 5.23 24.99
CA ARG A 215 -23.07 5.30 26.46
C ARG A 215 -23.57 3.95 26.98
N VAL A 216 -22.68 3.21 27.64
CA VAL A 216 -23.07 2.04 28.42
C VAL A 216 -23.77 2.60 29.65
N ASN A 217 -25.08 2.41 29.76
CA ASN A 217 -25.76 2.66 31.03
C ASN A 217 -25.16 1.67 32.04
N GLU A 218 -24.65 2.18 33.15
CA GLU A 218 -24.08 1.37 34.23
C GLU A 218 -25.09 0.28 34.65
N SER A 219 -24.62 -0.94 34.87
CA SER A 219 -25.45 -2.05 35.33
C SER A 219 -26.05 -1.72 36.70
N VAL A 220 -27.37 -1.90 36.85
CA VAL A 220 -28.10 -1.63 38.09
C VAL A 220 -27.45 -2.41 39.25
N PRO A 221 -27.07 -1.75 40.37
CA PRO A 221 -26.51 -2.44 41.54
C PRO A 221 -27.48 -3.46 42.13
N GLU A 222 -26.99 -4.67 42.45
CA GLU A 222 -27.83 -5.74 43.05
C GLU A 222 -28.22 -5.47 44.51
N VAL A 223 -27.56 -4.53 45.18
CA VAL A 223 -27.72 -4.25 46.61
C VAL A 223 -27.96 -2.77 46.83
N ALA A 224 -28.88 -2.44 47.75
CA ALA A 224 -29.14 -1.07 48.18
C ALA A 224 -27.89 -0.43 48.79
N GLN A 225 -27.56 0.79 48.35
CA GLN A 225 -26.45 1.56 48.90
C GLN A 225 -26.65 1.85 50.39
N GLU A 226 -25.56 1.73 51.17
CA GLU A 226 -25.54 2.09 52.59
C GLU A 226 -25.69 3.60 52.74
N LEU A 227 -26.58 4.04 53.64
CA LEU A 227 -26.85 5.47 53.80
C LEU A 227 -25.69 6.21 54.48
N PRO A 228 -25.33 7.41 54.00
CA PRO A 228 -24.42 8.29 54.71
C PRO A 228 -24.90 8.57 56.14
N LEU A 229 -23.95 8.61 57.09
CA LEU A 229 -24.23 8.77 58.53
C LEU A 229 -25.08 10.02 58.86
N ASP A 230 -24.91 11.11 58.11
CA ASP A 230 -25.68 12.34 58.29
C ASP A 230 -27.17 12.19 57.91
N LEU A 231 -27.46 11.35 56.91
CA LEU A 231 -28.83 11.09 56.45
C LEU A 231 -29.52 10.06 57.35
N SER A 232 -28.80 9.02 57.78
CA SER A 232 -29.34 8.04 58.72
C SER A 232 -29.72 8.70 60.06
N ALA A 233 -28.91 9.64 60.57
CA ALA A 233 -29.22 10.42 61.77
C ALA A 233 -30.52 11.24 61.63
N LYS A 234 -30.77 11.85 60.47
CA LYS A 234 -32.01 12.61 60.19
C LYS A 234 -33.23 11.69 60.07
N ILE A 235 -33.08 10.55 59.38
CA ILE A 235 -34.15 9.56 59.22
C ILE A 235 -34.53 8.95 60.57
N ASN A 236 -33.57 8.72 61.47
CA ASN A 236 -33.80 8.19 62.82
C ASN A 236 -34.64 9.11 63.72
N GLN A 237 -34.71 10.40 63.42
CA GLN A 237 -35.56 11.34 64.16
C GLN A 237 -37.06 11.15 63.85
N LEU A 238 -37.39 10.65 62.64
CA LEU A 238 -38.75 10.43 62.20
C LEU A 238 -39.42 9.25 62.93
N ASN A 239 -40.74 9.32 63.04
CA ASN A 239 -41.56 8.22 63.56
C ASN A 239 -42.04 7.33 62.40
N GLU A 240 -42.45 6.10 62.73
CA GLU A 240 -43.12 5.24 61.76
C GLU A 240 -44.53 5.76 61.45
N PRO A 241 -44.99 5.76 60.19
CA PRO A 241 -44.41 5.09 59.01
C PRO A 241 -43.50 5.98 58.13
N GLU A 242 -43.32 7.25 58.47
CA GLU A 242 -42.58 8.23 57.66
C GLU A 242 -41.09 7.90 57.55
N ARG A 243 -40.51 7.36 58.63
CA ARG A 243 -39.12 6.89 58.65
C ARG A 243 -38.84 5.85 57.56
N ALA A 244 -39.66 4.81 57.48
CA ALA A 244 -39.53 3.78 56.45
C ALA A 244 -39.74 4.33 55.03
N SER A 245 -40.69 5.25 54.83
CA SER A 245 -40.91 5.88 53.53
C SER A 245 -39.72 6.73 53.10
N GLN A 246 -39.10 7.47 54.03
CA GLN A 246 -37.94 8.30 53.75
C GLN A 246 -36.70 7.46 53.48
N TRP A 247 -36.49 6.37 54.22
CA TRP A 247 -35.43 5.41 53.94
C TRP A 247 -35.55 4.80 52.54
N LEU A 248 -36.75 4.32 52.17
CA LEU A 248 -37.03 3.78 50.84
C LEU A 248 -36.70 4.78 49.72
N LYS A 249 -37.06 6.05 49.89
CA LYS A 249 -36.76 7.13 48.93
C LYS A 249 -35.27 7.47 48.84
N CYS A 250 -34.48 7.13 49.85
CA CYS A 250 -33.04 7.38 49.84
C CYS A 250 -32.28 6.23 49.17
N CYS A 251 -32.63 4.98 49.48
CA CYS A 251 -31.91 3.78 49.00
C CYS A 251 -32.44 3.23 47.66
N PHE A 252 -33.67 3.55 47.27
CA PHE A 252 -34.32 3.00 46.08
C PHE A 252 -34.81 4.09 45.12
N SER A 253 -34.97 3.72 43.85
CA SER A 253 -35.54 4.55 42.80
C SER A 253 -36.72 3.85 42.12
N ALA A 254 -37.67 4.62 41.62
CA ALA A 254 -38.80 4.08 40.87
C ALA A 254 -38.32 3.67 39.47
N ASN A 255 -38.43 2.39 39.14
CA ASN A 255 -38.21 1.87 37.80
C ASN A 255 -39.32 0.86 37.46
N PRO A 256 -40.14 1.08 36.41
CA PRO A 256 -41.23 0.17 36.03
C PRO A 256 -40.79 -1.27 35.76
N ASP A 257 -39.54 -1.46 35.30
CA ASP A 257 -38.96 -2.78 35.00
C ASP A 257 -38.15 -3.36 36.17
N GLY A 258 -37.98 -2.60 37.26
CA GLY A 258 -37.26 -3.03 38.44
C GLY A 258 -38.06 -3.99 39.31
N GLU A 259 -37.39 -5.02 39.85
CA GLU A 259 -37.95 -5.95 40.82
C GLU A 259 -37.00 -6.16 42.00
N VAL A 260 -37.56 -6.15 43.21
CA VAL A 260 -36.84 -6.45 44.46
C VAL A 260 -37.66 -7.45 45.27
N THR A 261 -37.03 -8.42 45.91
CA THR A 261 -37.77 -9.39 46.74
C THR A 261 -38.27 -8.75 48.04
N GLN A 262 -39.47 -9.13 48.49
CA GLN A 262 -40.05 -8.60 49.74
C GLN A 262 -39.15 -8.91 50.95
N ILE A 263 -38.55 -10.10 50.98
CA ILE A 263 -37.68 -10.54 52.07
C ILE A 263 -36.37 -9.74 52.09
N SER A 264 -35.73 -9.51 50.94
CA SER A 264 -34.49 -8.72 50.89
C SER A 264 -34.73 -7.27 51.30
N LEU A 265 -35.85 -6.69 50.86
CA LEU A 265 -36.19 -5.30 51.19
C LEU A 265 -36.43 -5.14 52.69
N TRP A 266 -37.24 -6.02 53.29
CA TRP A 266 -37.51 -6.01 54.73
C TRP A 266 -36.23 -6.25 55.55
N LYS A 267 -35.41 -7.24 55.20
CA LYS A 267 -34.17 -7.52 55.91
C LYS A 267 -33.17 -6.37 55.85
N SER A 268 -33.14 -5.62 54.75
CA SER A 268 -32.27 -4.44 54.62
C SER A 268 -32.73 -3.33 55.57
N TYR A 269 -34.04 -3.09 55.65
CA TYR A 269 -34.63 -2.14 56.60
C TYR A 269 -34.39 -2.55 58.06
N GLU A 270 -34.67 -3.81 58.38
CA GLU A 270 -34.47 -4.36 59.72
C GLU A 270 -33.00 -4.24 60.13
N LYS A 271 -32.05 -4.64 59.28
CA LYS A 271 -30.62 -4.53 59.56
C LYS A 271 -30.19 -3.10 59.91
N GLU A 272 -30.74 -2.11 59.23
CA GLU A 272 -30.33 -0.72 59.40
C GLU A 272 -30.90 -0.07 60.66
N PHE A 273 -32.16 -0.36 61.02
CA PHE A 273 -32.83 0.28 62.15
C PHE A 273 -32.97 -0.59 63.41
N PHE A 274 -32.62 -1.87 63.35
CA PHE A 274 -32.61 -2.77 64.51
C PHE A 274 -31.68 -2.31 65.64
N PRO A 275 -30.45 -1.83 65.39
CA PRO A 275 -29.58 -1.28 66.45
C PRO A 275 -30.22 -0.05 67.14
N VAL A 276 -30.82 0.84 66.35
CA VAL A 276 -31.47 2.07 66.85
C VAL A 276 -32.71 1.75 67.69
N PHE A 277 -33.46 0.71 67.32
CA PHE A 277 -34.59 0.20 68.10
C PHE A 277 -34.16 -0.24 69.51
N GLN A 278 -33.01 -0.92 69.64
CA GLN A 278 -32.51 -1.39 70.93
C GLN A 278 -32.13 -0.23 71.87
N GLU A 279 -31.58 0.86 71.34
CA GLU A 279 -31.12 1.99 72.14
C GLU A 279 -32.23 2.99 72.51
N THR A 280 -33.20 3.22 71.62
CA THR A 280 -34.19 4.30 71.77
C THR A 280 -35.63 3.84 72.04
N SER A 281 -35.89 2.53 72.10
CA SER A 281 -37.24 1.94 72.29
C SER A 281 -38.30 2.39 71.26
N LYS A 282 -37.90 3.03 70.15
CA LYS A 282 -38.81 3.44 69.07
C LYS A 282 -39.23 2.22 68.27
N LYS A 283 -40.53 1.88 68.25
CA LYS A 283 -41.06 0.72 67.54
C LYS A 283 -40.65 0.68 66.05
N LEU A 284 -40.21 -0.50 65.59
CA LEU A 284 -40.01 -0.81 64.18
C LEU A 284 -41.36 -1.23 63.57
N LEU A 285 -41.64 -0.88 62.32
CA LEU A 285 -42.79 -1.43 61.60
C LEU A 285 -42.74 -2.96 61.58
N GLN A 286 -43.88 -3.64 61.60
CA GLN A 286 -43.89 -5.08 61.34
C GLN A 286 -43.70 -5.31 59.83
N ALA A 287 -43.13 -6.45 59.45
CA ALA A 287 -42.85 -6.77 58.03
C ALA A 287 -44.07 -6.55 57.12
N VAL A 288 -45.27 -6.95 57.57
CA VAL A 288 -46.52 -6.78 56.79
C VAL A 288 -46.86 -5.30 56.59
N ASP A 289 -46.71 -4.48 57.62
CA ASP A 289 -47.02 -3.05 57.56
C ASP A 289 -45.96 -2.28 56.77
N PHE A 290 -44.70 -2.71 56.85
CA PHE A 290 -43.62 -2.18 56.05
C PHE A 290 -43.84 -2.42 54.56
N ILE A 291 -44.19 -3.65 54.15
CA ILE A 291 -44.45 -3.98 52.74
C ILE A 291 -45.64 -3.18 52.18
N LYS A 292 -46.69 -2.94 52.99
CA LYS A 292 -47.80 -2.05 52.62
C LYS A 292 -47.35 -0.59 52.47
N ASN A 293 -46.43 -0.13 53.32
CA ASN A 293 -45.91 1.23 53.28
C ASN A 293 -45.04 1.53 52.03
N VAL A 294 -44.58 0.51 51.31
CA VAL A 294 -43.80 0.71 50.07
C VAL A 294 -44.61 1.45 49.01
N ALA A 295 -45.92 1.19 48.92
CA ALA A 295 -46.82 1.89 48.01
C ALA A 295 -46.96 3.39 48.35
N ASN A 296 -46.79 3.77 49.62
CA ASN A 296 -46.75 5.19 50.03
C ASN A 296 -45.46 5.88 49.61
N ALA A 297 -44.34 5.16 49.61
CA ALA A 297 -43.05 5.69 49.16
C ALA A 297 -42.96 5.78 47.63
N PHE A 298 -43.53 4.79 46.93
CA PHE A 298 -43.54 4.66 45.48
C PHE A 298 -44.95 4.29 44.99
N PRO A 299 -45.76 5.26 44.52
CA PRO A 299 -47.16 5.05 44.14
C PRO A 299 -47.38 4.01 43.04
N ASN A 300 -46.38 3.81 42.17
CA ASN A 300 -46.43 2.86 41.05
C ASN A 300 -45.84 1.48 41.40
N SER A 301 -45.50 1.25 42.67
CA SER A 301 -44.97 -0.03 43.13
C SER A 301 -46.08 -0.95 43.63
N ALA A 302 -45.96 -2.25 43.36
CA ALA A 302 -46.94 -3.24 43.78
C ALA A 302 -46.27 -4.51 44.32
N ALA A 303 -46.74 -4.97 45.47
CA ALA A 303 -46.34 -6.26 46.04
C ALA A 303 -47.06 -7.39 45.27
N MET A 304 -46.29 -8.32 44.68
CA MET A 304 -46.81 -9.42 43.87
C MET A 304 -46.19 -10.76 44.29
N VAL A 305 -46.96 -11.84 44.10
CA VAL A 305 -46.50 -13.21 44.33
C VAL A 305 -46.48 -13.94 42.99
N ILE A 306 -45.28 -14.29 42.52
CA ILE A 306 -45.10 -15.00 41.26
C ILE A 306 -44.93 -16.49 41.57
N PRO A 307 -45.84 -17.37 41.15
CA PRO A 307 -45.64 -18.81 41.26
C PRO A 307 -44.51 -19.24 40.31
N THR A 308 -43.45 -19.86 40.85
CA THR A 308 -42.37 -20.50 40.07
C THR A 308 -42.47 -22.01 40.28
N GLU A 309 -42.04 -22.83 39.30
CA GLU A 309 -42.23 -24.30 39.25
C GLU A 309 -41.79 -25.07 40.51
N LYS A 310 -40.94 -24.50 41.37
CA LYS A 310 -40.47 -25.11 42.62
C LYS A 310 -40.70 -24.26 43.89
N SER A 311 -41.20 -23.02 43.79
CA SER A 311 -41.46 -22.14 44.95
C SER A 311 -42.27 -20.88 44.59
N LYS A 312 -42.88 -20.23 45.59
CA LYS A 312 -43.55 -18.92 45.42
C LYS A 312 -42.55 -17.79 45.67
N ARG A 313 -42.33 -16.91 44.69
CA ARG A 313 -41.46 -15.72 44.84
C ARG A 313 -42.30 -14.49 45.21
N PHE A 314 -41.97 -13.87 46.34
CA PHE A 314 -42.63 -12.66 46.83
C PHE A 314 -41.78 -11.44 46.44
N ILE A 315 -42.26 -10.63 45.50
CA ILE A 315 -41.53 -9.47 44.96
C ILE A 315 -42.31 -8.17 45.13
N ILE A 316 -41.62 -7.06 44.99
CA ILE A 316 -42.17 -5.72 44.79
C ILE A 316 -41.69 -5.27 43.41
N LYS A 317 -42.65 -5.06 42.51
CA LYS A 317 -42.41 -4.55 41.16
C LYS A 317 -42.48 -3.02 41.17
N GLY A 318 -41.66 -2.36 40.36
CA GLY A 318 -41.69 -0.91 40.18
C GLY A 318 -40.61 -0.14 40.96
N ILE A 319 -39.67 -0.86 41.61
CA ILE A 319 -38.56 -0.27 42.36
C ILE A 319 -37.26 -0.99 42.02
N GLN A 320 -36.14 -0.26 42.08
CA GLN A 320 -34.80 -0.80 41.98
C GLN A 320 -33.86 -0.11 42.98
N PRO A 321 -32.77 -0.77 43.42
CA PRO A 321 -31.70 -0.12 44.17
C PRO A 321 -31.12 1.09 43.41
N ARG A 322 -30.75 2.14 44.14
CA ARG A 322 -29.97 3.26 43.60
C ARG A 322 -28.49 2.93 43.49
#